data_AF-A0A5E4JMP8-F1
#
_entry.id   AF-A0A5E4JMP8-F1
#
_cell.length_a   1.000
_cell.length_b   1.000
_cell.length_c   1.000
_cell.angle_alpha   90.00
_cell.angle_beta   90.00
_cell.angle_gamma   90.00
#
_symmetry.space_group_name_H-M   'P 1'
#
loop_
_entity.id
_entity.type
_entity.pdbx_description
1 polymer ?
#
loop_
_entity_poly.entity_id
_entity_poly.type
_entity_poly.pdbx_seq_one_letter_code
_entity_poly.pdbx_strand_id
1 'polypeptide(L)'
;MEIQIKMVSAASEVFNYKKKNPIAIHEEIFQHVSDHIKEQRIRDGHIKLAMIAAAGKAFEIANKNPDLSEKEQLKQFVDHIPEILASIEED
;
A
#
# COMPACT_ATOMS: atom_id res chain seq x y z
N MET A 1 -2.81 2.03 15.97
CA MET A 1 -1.36 1.88 15.71
C MET A 1 -1.04 0.65 14.88
N GLU A 2 -1.58 -0.53 15.21
CA GLU A 2 -1.37 -1.76 14.43
C GLU A 2 -1.77 -1.62 12.95
N ILE A 3 -2.94 -1.04 12.67
CA ILE A 3 -3.43 -0.82 11.30
C ILE A 3 -2.48 0.02 10.45
N GLN A 4 -1.92 1.10 11.01
CA GLN A 4 -0.99 1.99 10.30
C GLN A 4 0.31 1.26 9.95
N ILE A 5 0.83 0.43 10.86
CA ILE A 5 2.02 -0.41 10.60
C ILE A 5 1.73 -1.38 9.45
N LYS A 6 0.54 -1.99 9.43
CA LYS A 6 0.13 -2.90 8.35
C LYS A 6 -0.04 -2.18 7.01
N MET A 7 -0.61 -0.98 7.01
CA MET A 7 -0.70 -0.13 5.82
C MET A 7 0.68 0.23 5.26
N VAL A 8 1.61 0.65 6.12
CA VAL A 8 3.00 0.96 5.72
C VAL A 8 3.68 -0.29 5.17
N SER A 9 3.48 -1.47 5.79
CA SER A 9 3.99 -2.75 5.27
C SER A 9 3.47 -3.04 3.86
N ALA A 10 2.18 -2.83 3.59
CA ALA A 10 1.59 -3.02 2.27
C ALA A 10 2.16 -2.03 1.24
N ALA A 11 2.30 -0.75 1.61
CA ALA A 11 2.89 0.27 0.76
C ALA A 11 4.36 -0.04 0.41
N SER A 12 5.16 -0.47 1.39
CA SER A 12 6.54 -0.91 1.19
C SER A 12 6.62 -2.07 0.19
N GLU A 13 5.71 -3.04 0.25
CA GLU A 13 5.66 -4.13 -0.72
C GLU A 13 5.38 -3.63 -2.15
N VAL A 14 4.46 -2.68 -2.30
CA VAL A 14 4.18 -2.04 -3.60
C VAL A 14 5.42 -1.34 -4.15
N PHE A 15 6.08 -0.50 -3.35
CA PHE A 15 7.27 0.23 -3.79
C PHE A 15 8.39 -0.72 -4.18
N ASN A 16 8.64 -1.76 -3.37
CA ASN A 16 9.65 -2.76 -3.66
C ASN A 16 9.33 -3.56 -4.93
N TYR A 17 8.08 -3.97 -5.12
CA TYR A 17 7.67 -4.70 -6.32
C TYR A 17 7.79 -3.82 -7.57
N LYS A 18 7.29 -2.57 -7.53
CA LYS A 18 7.35 -1.64 -8.66
C LYS A 18 8.78 -1.26 -9.03
N LYS A 19 9.68 -1.12 -8.05
CA LYS A 19 11.11 -0.89 -8.30
C LYS A 19 11.77 -2.05 -9.04
N LYS A 20 11.41 -3.30 -8.69
CA LYS A 20 11.90 -4.51 -9.36
C LYS A 20 11.23 -4.74 -10.71
N ASN A 21 9.99 -4.27 -10.86
CA ASN A 21 9.16 -4.46 -12.04
C ASN A 21 8.58 -3.11 -12.51
N PRO A 22 9.37 -2.22 -13.16
CA PRO A 22 8.94 -0.86 -13.48
C PRO A 22 7.71 -0.78 -14.39
N ILE A 23 7.49 -1.79 -15.22
CA ILE A 23 6.34 -1.89 -16.13
C ILE A 23 5.11 -2.56 -15.50
N ALA A 24 5.18 -2.94 -14.21
CA ALA A 24 4.08 -3.65 -13.56
C ALA A 24 2.79 -2.83 -13.60
N ILE A 25 1.71 -3.50 -13.96
CA ILE A 25 0.36 -2.93 -14.01
C ILE A 25 -0.35 -3.08 -12.67
N HIS A 26 -1.52 -2.46 -12.58
CA HIS A 26 -2.32 -2.41 -11.36
C HIS A 26 -2.65 -3.83 -10.86
N GLU A 27 -3.06 -4.73 -11.76
CA GLU A 27 -3.46 -6.10 -11.45
C GLU A 27 -2.31 -6.91 -10.85
N GLU A 28 -1.10 -6.80 -11.39
CA GLU A 28 0.08 -7.53 -10.89
C GLU A 28 0.46 -7.07 -9.47
N ILE A 29 0.42 -5.76 -9.23
CA ILE A 29 0.69 -5.16 -7.93
C ILE A 29 -0.34 -5.59 -6.90
N PHE A 30 -1.63 -5.54 -7.26
CA PHE A 30 -2.71 -5.93 -6.36
C PHE A 30 -2.68 -7.42 -6.05
N GLN A 31 -2.34 -8.27 -7.03
CA GLN A 31 -2.16 -9.69 -6.80
C GLN A 31 -1.01 -9.94 -5.81
N HIS A 32 0.16 -9.32 -6.04
CA HIS A 32 1.33 -9.44 -5.15
C HIS A 32 0.99 -9.04 -3.70
N VAL A 33 0.37 -7.88 -3.51
CA VAL A 33 -0.01 -7.42 -2.17
C VAL A 33 -1.09 -8.31 -1.55
N SER A 34 -2.08 -8.76 -2.33
CA SER A 34 -3.14 -9.63 -1.82
C SER A 34 -2.57 -10.95 -1.29
N ASP A 35 -1.58 -11.50 -1.96
CA ASP A 35 -0.91 -12.72 -1.51
C ASP A 35 -0.08 -12.47 -0.25
N HIS A 36 0.64 -11.34 -0.18
CA HIS A 36 1.31 -10.90 1.05
C HIS A 36 0.34 -10.75 2.24
N ILE A 37 -0.84 -10.14 2.04
CA ILE A 37 -1.87 -10.00 3.09
C ILE A 37 -2.35 -11.38 3.57
N LYS A 38 -2.55 -12.34 2.66
CA LYS A 38 -2.95 -13.71 3.02
C LYS A 38 -1.88 -14.41 3.84
N GLU A 39 -0.61 -14.26 3.48
CA GLU A 39 0.53 -14.85 4.19
C GLU A 39 0.66 -14.34 5.62
N GLN A 40 0.33 -13.07 5.87
CA GLN A 40 0.32 -12.49 7.22
C GLN A 40 -0.80 -13.04 8.12
N ARG A 41 -1.72 -13.88 7.61
CA ARG A 41 -2.84 -14.49 8.35
C ARG A 41 -3.71 -13.48 9.09
N ILE A 42 -3.83 -12.27 8.55
CA ILE A 42 -4.67 -11.22 9.12
C ILE A 42 -6.13 -11.69 9.09
N ARG A 43 -6.81 -11.63 10.24
CA ARG A 43 -8.22 -12.06 10.35
C ARG A 43 -9.19 -10.88 10.28
N ASP A 44 -8.75 -9.72 10.76
CA ASP A 44 -9.53 -8.49 10.78
C ASP A 44 -9.79 -7.98 9.35
N GLY A 45 -11.06 -7.78 9.02
CA GLY A 45 -11.49 -7.27 7.71
C GLY A 45 -11.09 -5.81 7.47
N HIS A 46 -11.17 -4.95 8.49
CA HIS A 46 -10.79 -3.54 8.39
C HIS A 46 -9.29 -3.39 8.13
N ILE A 47 -8.45 -4.21 8.81
CA ILE A 47 -7.01 -4.19 8.56
C ILE A 47 -6.71 -4.63 7.11
N LYS A 48 -7.41 -5.64 6.57
CA LYS A 48 -7.25 -6.05 5.17
C LYS A 48 -7.64 -4.94 4.21
N LEU A 49 -8.79 -4.31 4.42
CA LEU A 49 -9.26 -3.20 3.58
C LEU A 49 -8.27 -2.04 3.61
N ALA A 50 -7.77 -1.68 4.80
CA ALA A 50 -6.76 -0.63 4.94
C ALA A 50 -5.46 -0.96 4.22
N MET A 51 -5.00 -2.21 4.25
CA MET A 51 -3.82 -2.63 3.49
C MET A 51 -4.03 -2.58 1.97
N ILE A 52 -5.22 -2.96 1.49
CA ILE A 52 -5.57 -2.89 0.06
C ILE A 52 -5.64 -1.43 -0.40
N ALA A 53 -6.32 -0.58 0.35
CA ALA A 53 -6.41 0.85 0.06
C ALA A 53 -5.02 1.52 0.09
N ALA A 54 -4.20 1.15 1.07
CA ALA A 54 -2.80 1.58 1.16
C ALA A 54 -2.00 1.20 -0.09
N ALA A 55 -2.16 -0.03 -0.59
CA ALA A 55 -1.46 -0.48 -1.78
C ALA A 55 -1.87 0.29 -3.04
N GLY A 56 -3.17 0.59 -3.21
CA GLY A 56 -3.65 1.45 -4.28
C GLY A 56 -2.99 2.82 -4.25
N LYS A 57 -3.01 3.48 -3.08
CA LYS A 57 -2.40 4.80 -2.92
C LYS A 57 -0.88 4.79 -3.14
N ALA A 58 -0.19 3.78 -2.62
CA ALA A 58 1.24 3.60 -2.84
C ALA A 58 1.57 3.43 -4.33
N PHE A 59 0.76 2.67 -5.07
CA PHE A 59 0.96 2.48 -6.50
C PHE A 59 0.79 3.79 -7.28
N GLU A 60 -0.22 4.60 -6.94
CA GLU A 60 -0.38 5.93 -7.52
C GLU A 60 0.84 6.82 -7.27
N ILE A 61 1.33 6.85 -6.02
CA ILE A 61 2.51 7.64 -5.65
C ILE A 61 3.74 7.21 -6.45
N ALA A 62 3.96 5.90 -6.56
CA ALA A 62 5.09 5.33 -7.31
C ALA A 62 5.03 5.68 -8.80
N ASN A 63 3.85 5.63 -9.42
CA ASN A 63 3.69 5.98 -10.84
C ASN A 63 3.79 7.48 -11.11
N LYS A 64 3.27 8.32 -10.20
CA LYS A 64 3.34 9.79 -10.33
C LYS A 64 4.75 10.31 -10.08
N ASN A 65 5.55 9.58 -9.28
CA ASN A 65 6.87 10.00 -8.85
C ASN A 65 7.92 8.87 -9.00
N PRO A 66 8.20 8.41 -10.23
CA PRO A 66 9.08 7.26 -10.45
C PRO A 66 10.55 7.52 -10.05
N ASP A 67 10.96 8.79 -10.02
CA ASP A 67 12.34 9.20 -9.72
C ASP A 67 12.60 9.37 -8.21
N LEU A 68 11.55 9.35 -7.38
CA LEU A 68 11.71 9.49 -5.94
C LEU A 68 12.26 8.20 -5.33
N SER A 69 13.07 8.36 -4.28
CA SER A 69 13.48 7.23 -3.47
C SER A 69 12.28 6.61 -2.73
N GLU A 70 12.37 5.33 -2.42
CA GLU A 70 11.35 4.63 -1.61
C GLU A 70 11.07 5.35 -0.28
N LYS A 71 12.10 5.95 0.33
CA LYS A 71 11.96 6.74 1.57
C LYS A 71 11.09 7.97 1.36
N GLU A 72 11.24 8.66 0.25
CA GLU A 72 10.45 9.86 -0.08
C GLU A 72 9.01 9.48 -0.45
N GLN A 73 8.83 8.40 -1.21
CA GLN A 73 7.52 7.85 -1.54
C GLN A 73 6.77 7.39 -0.27
N LEU A 74 7.45 6.71 0.66
CA LEU A 74 6.90 6.35 1.96
C LEU A 74 6.52 7.57 2.79
N LYS A 75 7.35 8.62 2.78
CA LYS A 75 7.02 9.86 3.49
C LYS A 75 5.72 10.47 2.95
N GLN A 76 5.59 10.59 1.63
CA GLN A 76 4.33 11.06 1.02
C GLN A 76 3.16 10.15 1.35
N PHE A 77 3.36 8.83 1.34
CA PHE A 77 2.32 7.87 1.67
C PHE A 77 1.81 8.02 3.12
N VAL A 78 2.70 8.21 4.09
CA VAL A 78 2.33 8.36 5.50
C VAL A 78 1.39 9.56 5.71
N ASP A 79 1.59 10.65 4.96
CA ASP A 79 0.73 11.83 5.01
C ASP A 79 -0.71 11.55 4.53
N HIS A 80 -0.93 10.50 3.72
CA HIS A 80 -2.25 10.06 3.26
C HIS A 80 -2.94 9.03 4.15
N ILE A 81 -2.26 8.45 5.15
CA ILE A 81 -2.85 7.43 6.03
C ILE A 81 -4.15 7.89 6.71
N PRO A 82 -4.24 9.12 7.28
CA PRO A 82 -5.47 9.57 7.92
C PRO A 82 -6.66 9.64 6.95
N GLU A 83 -6.43 10.10 5.71
CA GLU A 83 -7.44 10.19 4.65
C GLU A 83 -7.96 8.80 4.27
N ILE A 84 -7.06 7.83 4.09
CA ILE A 84 -7.41 6.44 3.77
C ILE A 84 -8.25 5.82 4.89
N LEU A 85 -7.84 6.01 6.15
CA LEU A 85 -8.58 5.45 7.29
C LEU A 85 -9.98 6.05 7.41
N ALA A 86 -10.12 7.37 7.23
CA ALA A 86 -11.42 8.03 7.24
C ALA A 86 -12.35 7.46 6.15
N SER A 87 -11.84 7.23 4.93
CA SER A 87 -12.64 6.67 3.83
C SER A 87 -13.13 5.24 4.07
N ILE A 88 -12.47 4.48 4.95
CA ILE A 88 -12.86 3.09 5.28
C ILE A 88 -13.88 3.07 6.43
N GLU A 89 -13.85 4.06 7.31
CA GLU A 89 -14.80 4.18 8.44
C GLU A 89 -16.14 4.78 8.02
N GLU A 90 -16.21 5.47 6.88
CA GLU A 90 -17.43 6.06 6.32
C GLU A 90 -18.31 5.05 5.52
N ASP A 91 -17.77 3.88 5.17
CA ASP A 91 -18.45 2.76 4.48
C ASP A 91 -18.93 1.66 5.47
#